data_AF-A0A933WNG3-F1
#
_entry.id   AF-A0A933WNG3-F1
#
_cell.length_a   1.000
_cell.length_b   1.000
_cell.length_c   1.000
_cell.angle_alpha   90.00
_cell.angle_beta   90.00
_cell.angle_gamma   90.00
#
_symmetry.space_group_name_H-M   'P 1'
#
loop_
_entity.id
_entity.type
_entity.pdbx_description
1 polymer ?
#
loop_
_entity_poly.entity_id
_entity_poly.type
_entity_poly.pdbx_seq_one_letter_code
_entity_poly.pdbx_strand_id
1 'polypeptide(L)'
;MGKLIVELPDVIHGELKKKAASHRKTLKAIITGLISEYLHVKDKQEHIQKTGLCGRWDDKRSADAIIKDIKIHRKWFIKRKN
;
A
#
# COMPACT_ATOMS: atom_id res chain seq x y z
N MET A 1 3.10 25.32 25.03
CA MET A 1 2.49 24.09 24.46
C MET A 1 0.98 24.18 24.64
N GLY A 2 0.20 24.15 23.55
CA GLY A 2 -1.26 24.14 23.64
C GLY A 2 -1.79 22.80 24.17
N LYS A 3 -2.84 22.83 24.98
CA LYS A 3 -3.57 21.62 25.41
C LYS A 3 -4.78 21.46 24.50
N LEU A 4 -4.85 20.36 23.77
CA LEU A 4 -6.02 19.99 22.98
C LEU A 4 -6.87 18.99 23.78
N ILE A 5 -8.12 19.33 24.00
CA ILE A 5 -9.14 18.43 24.57
C ILE A 5 -9.95 17.91 23.38
N VAL A 6 -10.10 16.59 23.28
CA VAL A 6 -10.77 15.94 22.16
C VAL A 6 -11.83 15.00 22.73
N GLU A 7 -13.04 15.10 22.23
CA GLU A 7 -14.10 14.14 22.50
C GLU A 7 -14.01 13.01 21.48
N LEU A 8 -14.02 11.77 21.97
CA LEU A 8 -13.92 10.57 21.15
C LEU A 8 -15.12 9.66 21.47
N PRO A 9 -15.73 9.02 20.45
CA PRO A 9 -16.71 7.97 20.69
C PRO A 9 -16.11 6.86 21.57
N ASP A 10 -16.92 6.31 22.47
CA ASP A 10 -16.48 5.30 23.44
C ASP A 10 -15.83 4.08 22.80
N VAL A 11 -16.32 3.69 21.61
CA VAL A 11 -15.75 2.59 20.81
C VAL A 11 -14.29 2.86 20.47
N ILE A 12 -13.99 4.05 19.96
CA ILE A 12 -12.64 4.47 19.57
C ILE A 12 -11.75 4.63 20.81
N HIS A 13 -12.28 5.21 21.88
CA HIS A 13 -11.54 5.33 23.14
C HIS A 13 -11.15 3.95 23.71
N GLY A 14 -12.06 2.97 23.63
CA GLY A 14 -11.80 1.59 24.01
C GLY A 14 -10.68 0.93 23.20
N GLU A 15 -10.69 1.11 21.88
CA GLU A 15 -9.63 0.58 21.00
C GLU A 15 -8.27 1.22 21.28
N LEU A 16 -8.23 2.54 21.47
CA LEU A 16 -7.00 3.26 21.82
C LEU A 16 -6.43 2.79 23.17
N LYS A 17 -7.29 2.50 24.15
CA LYS A 17 -6.89 1.96 25.44
C LYS A 17 -6.29 0.55 25.32
N LYS A 18 -6.87 -0.32 24.49
CA LYS A 18 -6.30 -1.65 24.19
C LYS A 18 -4.93 -1.52 23.55
N LYS A 19 -4.81 -0.64 22.54
CA LYS A 19 -3.54 -0.38 21.84
C LYS A 19 -2.47 0.17 22.80
N ALA A 20 -2.86 1.06 23.72
CA ALA A 20 -1.98 1.58 24.78
C ALA A 20 -1.42 0.47 25.67
N ALA A 21 -2.28 -0.44 26.12
CA ALA A 21 -1.87 -1.60 26.91
C ALA A 21 -0.91 -2.52 26.13
N SER A 22 -1.23 -2.85 24.88
CA SER A 22 -0.40 -3.72 24.03
C SER A 22 0.99 -3.16 23.77
N HIS A 23 1.11 -1.85 23.56
CA HIS A 23 2.40 -1.20 23.28
C HIS A 23 3.12 -0.69 24.54
N ARG A 24 2.58 -0.91 25.74
CA ARG A 24 3.09 -0.38 27.02
C ARG A 24 3.35 1.14 26.97
N LYS A 25 2.47 1.86 26.28
CA LYS A 25 2.55 3.32 26.10
C LYS A 25 1.32 3.99 26.69
N THR A 26 1.44 5.26 27.05
CA THR A 26 0.28 6.06 27.50
C THR A 26 -0.62 6.41 26.33
N LEU A 27 -1.91 6.61 26.59
CA LEU A 27 -2.89 7.09 25.60
C LEU A 27 -2.41 8.37 24.89
N LYS A 28 -1.87 9.33 25.65
CA LYS A 28 -1.26 10.54 25.10
C LYS A 28 -0.17 10.21 24.08
N ALA A 29 0.78 9.34 24.43
CA ALA A 29 1.89 8.98 23.54
C ALA A 29 1.41 8.30 22.25
N ILE A 30 0.38 7.45 22.33
CA ILE A 30 -0.23 6.82 21.15
C ILE A 30 -0.91 7.86 20.27
N ILE A 31 -1.76 8.71 20.85
CA ILE A 31 -2.51 9.72 20.09
C ILE A 31 -1.55 10.72 19.42
N THR A 32 -0.55 11.20 20.16
CA THR A 32 0.47 12.09 19.58
C THR A 32 1.24 11.39 18.46
N GLY A 33 1.57 10.11 18.61
CA GLY A 33 2.21 9.32 17.56
C GLY A 33 1.35 9.20 16.30
N LEU A 34 0.05 8.89 16.46
CA LEU A 34 -0.89 8.76 15.34
C LEU A 34 -1.10 10.09 14.60
N ILE A 35 -1.24 11.20 15.35
CA ILE A 35 -1.37 12.54 14.75
C ILE A 35 -0.08 12.93 14.04
N SER A 36 1.07 12.67 14.67
CA SER A 36 2.38 12.92 14.06
C SER A 36 2.56 12.11 12.77
N GLU A 37 2.16 10.83 12.77
CA GLU A 37 2.18 9.99 11.59
C GLU A 37 1.25 10.57 10.52
N TYR A 38 0.00 10.92 10.85
CA TYR A 38 -0.92 11.51 9.87
C TYR A 38 -0.40 12.82 9.25
N LEU A 39 0.17 13.72 10.06
CA LEU A 39 0.67 15.01 9.60
C LEU A 39 2.00 14.92 8.84
N HIS A 40 2.83 13.93 9.16
CA HIS A 40 4.18 13.78 8.59
C HIS A 40 4.32 12.59 7.66
N VAL A 41 3.24 11.85 7.40
CA VAL A 41 3.10 11.03 6.19
C VAL A 41 3.11 12.02 5.03
N LYS A 42 4.32 12.35 4.57
CA LYS A 42 4.55 12.61 3.15
C LYS A 42 3.86 11.46 2.45
N ASP A 43 2.97 11.77 1.51
CA ASP A 43 2.35 10.78 0.62
C ASP A 43 3.31 9.62 0.49
N LYS A 44 2.91 8.44 0.97
CA LYS A 44 3.60 7.22 0.60
C LYS A 44 3.47 7.19 -0.92
N GLN A 45 4.40 7.84 -1.62
CA GLN A 45 4.82 7.42 -2.93
C GLN A 45 5.07 5.95 -2.69
N GLU A 46 4.15 5.14 -3.19
CA GLU A 46 4.37 3.73 -3.33
C GLU A 46 5.75 3.66 -3.94
N HIS A 47 6.73 3.22 -3.16
CA HIS A 47 7.97 2.76 -3.70
C HIS A 47 7.54 1.54 -4.50
N ILE A 48 7.10 1.79 -5.74
CA ILE A 48 7.01 0.80 -6.78
C ILE A 48 8.42 0.27 -6.79
N GLN A 49 8.62 -0.87 -6.13
CA GLN A 49 9.87 -1.57 -6.19
C GLN A 49 10.10 -1.73 -7.68
N LYS A 50 11.16 -1.08 -8.17
CA LYS A 50 11.70 -1.35 -9.50
C LYS A 50 12.19 -2.79 -9.46
N THR A 51 11.26 -3.74 -9.46
CA THR A 51 11.53 -5.09 -9.92
C THR A 51 12.19 -4.87 -11.28
N GLY A 52 13.33 -5.50 -11.54
CA GLY A 52 14.14 -5.26 -12.75
C GLY A 52 13.43 -5.53 -14.09
N LEU A 53 12.11 -5.69 -14.06
CA LEU A 53 11.16 -5.79 -15.16
C LEU A 53 10.65 -4.43 -15.65
N CYS A 54 10.91 -3.32 -14.95
CA CYS A 54 10.60 -1.98 -15.44
C CYS A 54 11.71 -1.43 -16.37
N GLY A 55 11.97 -2.15 -17.47
CA GLY A 55 12.64 -1.57 -18.63
C GLY A 55 11.73 -0.53 -19.29
N ARG A 56 12.32 0.39 -20.07
CA ARG A 56 11.52 1.24 -20.96
C ARG A 56 10.79 0.33 -21.96
N TRP A 57 9.51 0.61 -22.16
CA TRP A 57 8.74 -0.06 -23.19
C TRP A 57 9.15 0.53 -24.55
N ASP A 58 10.16 -0.07 -25.17
CA ASP A 58 10.67 0.33 -26.48
C ASP A 58 9.98 -0.43 -27.64
N ASP A 59 8.97 -1.27 -27.33
CA ASP A 59 8.21 -2.00 -28.35
C ASP A 59 7.26 -1.03 -29.07
N LYS A 60 7.52 -0.83 -30.37
CA LYS A 60 6.74 0.04 -31.27
C LYS A 60 5.37 -0.56 -31.64
N ARG A 61 5.13 -1.83 -31.33
CA ARG A 61 3.88 -2.52 -31.66
C ARG A 61 2.74 -2.04 -30.76
N SER A 62 1.53 -2.00 -31.30
CA SER A 62 0.34 -1.71 -30.51
C SER A 62 0.05 -2.83 -29.52
N ALA A 63 -0.64 -2.50 -28.42
CA ALA A 63 -1.04 -3.46 -27.40
C ALA A 63 -1.80 -4.66 -28.00
N ASP A 64 -2.69 -4.42 -28.96
CA ASP A 64 -3.46 -5.47 -29.64
C ASP A 64 -2.59 -6.45 -30.42
N ALA A 65 -1.54 -5.96 -31.08
CA ALA A 65 -0.61 -6.81 -31.84
C ALA A 65 0.16 -7.74 -30.90
N ILE A 66 0.60 -7.22 -29.75
CA ILE A 66 1.35 -7.98 -28.74
C ILE A 66 0.45 -9.03 -28.07
N ILE A 67 -0.79 -8.66 -27.74
CA ILE A 67 -1.75 -9.60 -27.16
C ILE A 67 -2.08 -10.73 -28.15
N LYS A 68 -2.25 -10.43 -29.44
CA LYS A 68 -2.46 -11.45 -30.48
C LYS A 68 -1.27 -12.40 -30.59
N ASP A 69 -0.05 -11.86 -30.61
CA ASP A 69 1.19 -12.62 -30.70
C ASP A 69 1.35 -13.60 -29.52
N ILE A 70 1.14 -13.10 -28.29
CA ILE A 70 1.16 -13.93 -27.07
C ILE A 70 0.10 -15.04 -27.14
N LYS A 71 -1.13 -14.71 -27.58
CA LYS A 71 -2.23 -15.70 -27.69
C LYS A 71 -1.91 -16.80 -28.70
N ILE A 72 -1.24 -16.49 -29.80
CA ILE A 72 -0.81 -17.47 -30.81
C ILE A 72 0.24 -18.40 -30.22
N HIS A 73 1.29 -17.85 -29.60
CA HIS A 73 2.37 -18.63 -29.02
C HIS A 73 1.93 -19.49 -27.83
N ARG A 74 1.04 -19.00 -26.97
CA ARG A 74 0.44 -19.79 -25.88
C ARG A 74 -0.40 -20.96 -26.39
N LYS A 75 -1.16 -20.78 -27.47
CA LYS A 75 -1.92 -21.88 -28.10
C LYS A 75 -1.00 -22.96 -28.66
N TRP A 76 0.13 -22.55 -29.24
CA TRP A 76 1.14 -23.49 -29.76
C TRP A 76 1.77 -24.34 -28.65
N PHE A 77 2.02 -23.75 -27.48
CA PHE A 77 2.53 -24.47 -26.30
C PHE A 77 1.55 -25.50 -25.73
N ILE A 78 0.25 -25.18 -25.72
CA ILE A 78 -0.81 -26.10 -25.26
C ILE A 78 -0.94 -27.30 -26.21
N LYS A 79 -0.77 -27.09 -27.52
CA LYS A 79 -0.95 -28.13 -28.54
C LYS A 79 0.16 -29.18 -28.58
N ARG A 80 1.32 -28.94 -27.96
CA ARG A 80 2.46 -29.86 -27.90
C ARG A 80 2.48 -30.78 -26.67
N LYS A 81 1.55 -30.59 -25.72
CA LYS A 81 1.50 -31.35 -24.47
C LYS A 81 0.52 -32.53 -24.49
N ASN A 82 -0.16 -32.75 -25.62
CA ASN A 82 -0.96 -33.94 -25.90
C ASN A 82 -0.23 -34.85 -26.87
#